data_AF-A0A958IVW2-F1
#
_entry.id   AF-A0A958IVW2-F1
#
_cell.length_a   1.000
_cell.length_b   1.000
_cell.length_c   1.000
_cell.angle_alpha   90.00
_cell.angle_beta   90.00
_cell.angle_gamma   90.00
#
_symmetry.space_group_name_H-M   'P 1'
#
loop_
_entity.id
_entity.type
_entity.pdbx_description
1 polymer ?
#
loop_
_entity_poly.entity_id
_entity_poly.type
_entity_poly.pdbx_seq_one_letter_code
_entity_poly.pdbx_strand_id
1 'polypeptide(L)'
;MPRFWLLWIGCCWITTVAAQPQRVEIGAIVLTTESQAESVLQQLKAGADFAEIAARYSVGPGSTNGGRLGFFAPGDLRPELEQAVAQLDEGGYSYIVAIDNRYYILTRFSTVPIQAPEQKSSPLFTVLSAVGILFLIKLLWWLFKRYIPIRQFRRLNQQMYQLHAEGKVDAALEIALTLLEKNRQYFGDKSRETAEALSNAAFLHDARGDSRAAEPLYREGLEIARDRNAGHGSPAMLKFLNPLGDIYWGWGDYERAAQYFQEALDINRKQLGDGHPDLFQGHEILAQAYQQLGDIEKSGFHHRQVIEIAEKHQLENPAIVSTLNALAEQQRLKGDYTQSLALSLRALEMIERHTSEDHP
;
A
#
# COMPACT_ATOMS: atom_id res chain seq x y z
N MET A 1 25.97 9.73 19.53
CA MET A 1 26.36 10.98 18.85
C MET A 1 27.68 10.72 18.12
N PRO A 2 27.79 11.09 16.83
CA PRO A 2 28.28 12.43 16.53
C PRO A 2 27.42 13.18 15.49
N ARG A 3 27.59 14.50 15.50
CA ARG A 3 26.80 15.55 14.85
C ARG A 3 26.98 15.55 13.33
N PHE A 4 25.86 15.49 12.60
CA PHE A 4 25.77 15.80 11.18
C PHE A 4 26.05 17.29 10.94
N TRP A 5 27.07 17.57 10.12
CA TRP A 5 27.30 18.88 9.54
C TRP A 5 26.36 19.07 8.35
N LEU A 6 25.54 20.12 8.40
CA LEU A 6 24.75 20.62 7.28
C LEU A 6 25.71 21.19 6.22
N LEU A 7 25.77 20.55 5.06
CA LEU A 7 26.38 21.09 3.85
C LEU A 7 25.47 22.19 3.30
N TRP A 8 25.90 23.43 3.53
CA TRP A 8 25.37 24.65 2.94
C TRP A 8 25.80 24.68 1.47
N ILE A 9 24.95 24.23 0.55
CA ILE A 9 25.15 24.46 -0.89
C ILE A 9 24.71 25.90 -1.14
N GLY A 10 25.69 26.80 -1.18
CA GLY A 10 25.51 28.16 -1.68
C GLY A 10 25.09 28.10 -3.14
N CYS A 11 23.83 28.44 -3.43
CA CYS A 11 23.40 28.77 -4.77
C CYS A 11 24.08 30.08 -5.19
N CYS A 12 25.17 29.95 -5.96
CA CYS A 12 25.68 31.03 -6.79
C CYS A 12 24.53 31.60 -7.62
N TRP A 13 24.18 32.86 -7.38
CA TRP A 13 23.43 33.67 -8.31
C TRP A 13 24.31 33.90 -9.56
N ILE A 14 24.16 33.05 -10.56
CA ILE A 14 24.56 33.39 -11.92
C ILE A 14 23.43 34.24 -12.48
N THR A 15 23.61 35.56 -12.51
CA THR A 15 22.79 36.45 -13.33
C THR A 15 23.12 36.20 -14.80
N THR A 16 22.56 35.12 -15.36
CA THR A 16 22.35 35.05 -16.81
C THR A 16 21.34 36.14 -17.14
N VAL A 17 21.80 37.23 -17.75
CA VAL A 17 20.92 38.19 -18.42
C VAL A 17 20.21 37.38 -19.51
N ALA A 18 19.01 36.89 -19.22
CA ALA A 18 18.15 36.30 -20.23
C ALA A 18 17.91 37.40 -21.27
N ALA A 19 18.35 37.18 -22.51
CA ALA A 19 18.07 38.06 -23.63
C ALA A 19 16.55 38.29 -23.67
N GLN A 20 16.12 39.55 -23.63
CA GLN A 20 14.70 39.87 -23.67
C GLN A 20 14.09 39.30 -24.95
N PRO A 21 12.90 38.68 -24.90
CA PRO A 21 12.26 38.15 -26.10
C PRO A 21 12.01 39.30 -27.09
N GLN A 22 12.46 39.12 -28.32
CA GLN A 22 12.35 40.11 -29.40
C GLN A 22 11.29 39.66 -30.41
N ARG A 23 10.54 40.60 -30.98
CA ARG A 23 9.74 40.37 -32.18
C ARG A 23 10.58 40.64 -33.41
N VAL A 24 10.38 39.82 -34.43
CA VAL A 24 11.11 39.92 -35.70
C VAL A 24 10.12 40.30 -36.79
N GLU A 25 10.44 41.35 -37.56
CA GLU A 25 9.71 41.65 -38.79
C GLU A 25 10.20 40.73 -39.91
N ILE A 26 9.28 39.96 -40.49
CA ILE A 26 9.61 38.91 -41.46
C ILE A 26 8.86 39.17 -42.77
N GLY A 27 9.52 38.87 -43.88
CA GLY A 27 8.89 38.72 -45.19
C GLY A 27 9.03 37.32 -45.74
N ALA A 28 8.13 36.94 -46.65
CA ALA A 28 8.19 35.68 -47.36
C ALA A 28 7.79 35.85 -48.84
N ILE A 29 8.54 35.18 -49.71
CA ILE A 29 8.12 34.84 -51.07
C ILE A 29 7.62 33.41 -51.04
N VAL A 30 6.35 33.21 -51.39
CA VAL A 30 5.68 31.91 -51.36
C VAL A 30 5.41 31.43 -52.77
N LEU A 31 5.90 30.25 -53.14
CA LEU A 31 5.88 29.72 -54.50
C LEU A 31 5.22 28.34 -54.51
N THR A 32 4.61 27.98 -55.64
CA THR A 32 3.86 26.72 -55.78
C THR A 32 4.69 25.60 -56.41
N THR A 33 5.84 25.91 -57.00
CA THR A 33 6.72 24.91 -57.62
C THR A 33 8.18 25.13 -57.24
N GLU A 34 8.93 24.04 -57.13
CA GLU A 34 10.34 24.04 -56.73
C GLU A 34 11.21 24.76 -57.77
N SER A 35 10.98 24.50 -59.07
CA SER A 35 11.72 25.16 -60.15
C SER A 35 11.58 26.68 -60.15
N GLN A 36 10.39 27.20 -59.77
CA GLN A 36 10.20 28.64 -59.58
C GLN A 36 10.97 29.16 -58.36
N ALA A 37 10.99 28.39 -57.26
CA ALA A 37 11.73 28.75 -56.06
C ALA A 37 13.24 28.83 -56.29
N GLU A 38 13.80 27.89 -57.07
CA GLU A 38 15.21 27.91 -57.45
C GLU A 38 15.55 29.12 -58.32
N SER A 39 14.72 29.41 -59.33
CA SER A 39 14.89 30.59 -60.20
C SER A 39 14.82 31.90 -59.42
N VAL A 40 13.85 32.02 -58.51
CA VAL A 40 13.69 33.20 -57.65
C VAL A 40 14.90 33.35 -56.71
N LEU A 41 15.37 32.27 -56.09
CA LEU A 41 16.55 32.30 -55.22
C LEU A 41 17.81 32.71 -56.00
N GLN A 42 17.97 32.27 -57.25
CA GLN A 42 19.07 32.70 -58.11
C GLN A 42 19.01 34.20 -58.44
N GLN A 43 17.82 34.74 -58.69
CA GLN A 43 17.64 36.18 -58.94
C GLN A 43 17.98 37.00 -57.70
N LEU A 44 17.56 36.57 -56.50
CA LEU A 44 17.94 37.22 -55.24
C LEU A 44 19.45 37.16 -55.00
N LYS A 45 20.11 36.04 -55.33
CA LYS A 45 21.57 35.91 -55.29
C LYS A 45 22.29 36.81 -56.29
N ALA A 46 21.66 37.11 -57.42
CA ALA A 46 22.14 38.07 -58.40
C ALA A 46 21.89 39.54 -58.01
N GLY A 47 21.27 39.80 -56.85
CA GLY A 47 21.04 41.14 -56.31
C GLY A 47 19.69 41.75 -56.68
N ALA A 48 18.71 40.96 -57.12
CA ALA A 48 17.36 41.44 -57.35
C ALA A 48 16.69 41.90 -56.04
N ASP A 49 15.86 42.94 -56.11
CA ASP A 49 15.14 43.46 -54.95
C ASP A 49 14.07 42.47 -54.46
N PHE A 50 14.09 42.18 -53.17
CA PHE A 50 13.20 41.18 -52.57
C PHE A 50 11.72 41.56 -52.70
N ALA A 51 11.39 42.84 -52.55
CA ALA A 51 10.00 43.30 -52.61
C ALA A 51 9.45 43.27 -54.04
N GLU A 52 10.28 43.62 -55.03
CA GLU A 52 9.91 43.50 -56.46
C GLU A 52 9.68 42.04 -56.87
N ILE A 53 10.58 41.14 -56.45
CA ILE A 53 10.47 39.70 -56.70
C ILE A 53 9.22 39.12 -56.01
N ALA A 54 8.96 39.52 -54.76
CA ALA A 54 7.77 39.09 -54.03
C ALA A 54 6.48 39.55 -54.71
N ALA A 55 6.42 40.80 -55.20
CA ALA A 55 5.26 41.31 -55.92
C ALA A 55 5.01 40.57 -57.25
N ARG A 56 6.08 40.13 -57.92
CA ARG A 56 6.00 39.45 -59.21
C ARG A 56 5.63 37.97 -59.10
N TYR A 57 6.18 37.26 -58.12
CA TYR A 57 6.13 35.80 -58.09
C TYR A 57 5.41 35.19 -56.88
N SER A 58 5.32 35.91 -55.75
CA SER A 58 4.76 35.34 -54.52
C SER A 58 3.25 35.09 -54.66
N VAL A 59 2.76 34.03 -54.03
CA VAL A 59 1.35 33.65 -53.99
C VAL A 59 0.78 33.90 -52.58
N GLY A 60 -0.35 34.60 -52.49
CA GLY A 60 -0.99 34.94 -51.22
C GLY A 60 -0.68 36.37 -50.73
N PRO A 61 -0.97 36.71 -49.46
CA PRO A 61 -0.99 38.09 -48.96
C PRO A 61 0.37 38.82 -49.03
N GLY A 62 1.47 38.09 -49.20
CA GLY A 62 2.80 38.67 -49.44
C GLY A 62 2.95 39.33 -50.82
N SER A 63 2.13 39.01 -51.82
CA SER A 63 2.27 39.57 -53.17
C SER A 63 1.91 41.04 -53.27
N THR A 64 1.01 41.53 -52.42
CA THR A 64 0.53 42.92 -52.45
C THR A 64 1.33 43.87 -51.54
N ASN A 65 2.16 43.32 -50.64
CA ASN A 65 2.92 44.07 -49.63
C ASN A 65 4.45 43.86 -49.75
N GLY A 66 4.95 43.54 -50.95
CA GLY A 66 6.38 43.35 -51.19
C GLY A 66 7.00 42.22 -50.34
N GLY A 67 6.20 41.19 -50.07
CA GLY A 67 6.59 40.04 -49.27
C GLY A 67 6.44 40.24 -47.75
N ARG A 68 6.13 41.43 -47.24
CA ARG A 68 6.07 41.69 -45.79
C ARG A 68 4.89 41.00 -45.12
N LEU A 69 5.18 40.22 -44.08
CA LEU A 69 4.19 39.51 -43.27
C LEU A 69 3.95 40.16 -41.90
N GLY A 70 4.85 41.04 -41.45
CA GLY A 70 4.73 41.76 -40.19
C GLY A 70 5.62 41.21 -39.07
N PHE A 71 5.30 41.57 -37.84
CA PHE A 71 6.08 41.20 -36.64
C PHE A 71 5.59 39.89 -36.03
N PHE A 72 6.51 38.96 -35.79
CA PHE A 72 6.26 37.68 -35.15
C PHE A 72 7.08 37.55 -33.87
N ALA A 73 6.46 37.02 -32.81
CA ALA A 73 7.13 36.62 -31.57
C ALA A 73 7.61 35.15 -31.66
N PRO A 74 8.53 34.72 -30.79
CA PRO A 74 8.94 33.32 -30.72
C PRO A 74 7.74 32.41 -30.48
N GLY A 75 7.59 31.37 -31.31
CA GLY A 75 6.46 30.43 -31.31
C GLY A 75 5.24 30.83 -32.17
N ASP A 76 5.22 32.01 -32.79
CA ASP A 76 4.13 32.42 -33.69
C ASP A 76 4.23 31.76 -35.09
N LEU A 77 5.41 31.27 -35.46
CA LEU A 77 5.68 30.63 -36.73
C LEU A 77 5.73 29.10 -36.59
N ARG A 78 5.54 28.40 -37.72
CA ARG A 78 5.85 26.96 -37.75
C ARG A 78 7.34 26.74 -37.48
N PRO A 79 7.72 25.65 -36.79
CA PRO A 79 9.10 25.43 -36.36
C PRO A 79 10.14 25.52 -37.48
N GLU A 80 9.81 25.05 -38.68
CA GLU A 80 10.71 25.05 -39.84
C GLU A 80 10.99 26.48 -40.33
N LEU A 81 9.98 27.35 -40.32
CA LEU A 81 10.12 28.77 -40.69
C LEU A 81 10.83 29.54 -39.59
N GLU A 82 10.54 29.22 -38.33
CA GLU A 82 11.17 29.84 -37.17
C GLU A 82 12.68 29.54 -37.12
N GLN A 83 13.07 28.30 -37.37
CA GLN A 83 14.47 27.90 -37.48
C GLN A 83 15.18 28.62 -38.63
N ALA A 84 14.54 28.73 -39.79
CA ALA A 84 15.10 29.42 -40.95
C ALA A 84 15.33 30.91 -40.65
N VAL A 85 14.37 31.59 -40.01
CA VAL A 85 14.48 33.03 -39.67
C VAL A 85 15.49 33.28 -38.56
N ALA A 86 15.62 32.37 -37.59
CA ALA A 86 16.58 32.52 -36.49
C ALA A 86 18.03 32.62 -36.99
N GLN A 87 18.34 32.04 -38.15
CA GLN A 87 19.67 32.02 -38.76
C GLN A 87 19.94 33.23 -39.68
N LEU A 88 18.96 34.12 -39.90
CA LEU A 88 19.12 35.27 -40.80
C LEU A 88 19.63 36.50 -40.06
N ASP A 89 20.59 37.20 -40.68
CA ASP A 89 20.90 38.58 -40.34
C ASP A 89 19.84 39.53 -40.92
N GLU A 90 19.75 40.77 -40.39
CA GLU A 90 18.84 41.78 -40.93
C GLU A 90 19.19 42.11 -42.40
N GLY A 91 18.21 42.02 -43.29
CA GLY A 91 18.36 42.15 -44.75
C GLY A 91 18.74 40.85 -45.47
N GLY A 92 19.07 39.78 -44.75
CA GLY A 92 19.38 38.47 -45.32
C GLY A 92 18.12 37.68 -45.70
N TYR A 93 18.26 36.74 -46.63
CA TYR A 93 17.19 35.81 -47.02
C TYR A 93 17.59 34.34 -46.88
N SER A 94 16.61 33.48 -46.61
CA SER A 94 16.82 32.05 -46.37
C SER A 94 17.06 31.25 -47.64
N TYR A 95 17.54 30.02 -47.46
CA TYR A 95 17.35 28.96 -48.47
C TYR A 95 15.86 28.62 -48.59
N ILE A 96 15.52 27.84 -49.62
CA ILE A 96 14.13 27.41 -49.86
C ILE A 96 13.68 26.49 -48.75
N VAL A 97 12.58 26.84 -48.09
CA VAL A 97 11.92 26.01 -47.07
C VAL A 97 10.63 25.43 -47.68
N ALA A 98 10.51 24.11 -47.76
CA ALA A 98 9.33 23.46 -48.34
C ALA A 98 8.36 23.01 -47.23
N ILE A 99 7.11 23.49 -47.28
CA ILE A 99 6.05 23.15 -46.32
C ILE A 99 4.72 23.00 -47.07
N ASP A 100 4.00 21.90 -46.83
CA ASP A 100 2.64 21.64 -47.34
C ASP A 100 2.46 21.97 -48.85
N ASN A 101 3.35 21.45 -49.71
CA ASN A 101 3.38 21.69 -51.16
C ASN A 101 3.57 23.16 -51.58
N ARG A 102 4.18 23.99 -50.71
CA ARG A 102 4.60 25.35 -51.01
C ARG A 102 6.06 25.56 -50.64
N TYR A 103 6.70 26.48 -51.34
CA TYR A 103 8.11 26.80 -51.18
C TYR A 103 8.25 28.23 -50.69
N TYR A 104 9.00 28.43 -49.62
CA TYR A 104 9.14 29.70 -48.91
C TYR A 104 10.59 30.18 -48.98
N ILE A 105 10.78 31.44 -49.34
CA ILE A 105 12.05 32.15 -49.17
C ILE A 105 11.76 33.31 -48.21
N LEU A 106 12.37 33.27 -47.03
CA LEU A 106 12.10 34.21 -45.94
C LEU A 106 13.15 35.30 -45.92
N THR A 107 12.79 36.50 -45.47
CA THR A 107 13.74 37.58 -45.18
C THR A 107 13.45 38.17 -43.80
N ARG A 108 14.49 38.63 -43.10
CA ARG A 108 14.37 39.35 -41.83
C ARG A 108 14.59 40.84 -42.08
N PHE A 109 13.59 41.67 -41.83
CA PHE A 109 13.68 43.12 -42.07
C PHE A 109 14.21 43.89 -40.86
N SER A 110 13.73 43.57 -39.65
CA SER A 110 14.12 44.28 -38.43
C SER A 110 13.81 43.46 -37.17
N THR A 111 14.47 43.80 -36.06
CA THR A 111 14.20 43.24 -34.73
C THR A 111 13.76 44.33 -33.75
N VAL A 112 12.66 44.09 -33.01
CA VAL A 112 12.10 45.04 -32.04
C VAL A 112 11.94 44.36 -30.68
N PRO A 113 12.49 44.92 -29.59
CA PRO A 113 12.33 44.36 -28.25
C PRO A 113 10.87 44.43 -27.78
N ILE A 114 10.35 43.35 -27.20
CA ILE A 114 9.01 43.35 -26.60
C ILE A 114 9.06 44.16 -25.31
N GLN A 115 8.49 45.37 -25.30
CA GLN A 115 8.25 46.09 -24.05
C GLN A 115 7.18 45.33 -23.25
N ALA A 116 7.59 44.71 -22.13
CA ALA A 116 6.66 44.08 -21.21
C ALA A 116 5.77 45.14 -20.55
N PRO A 117 4.44 44.95 -20.43
CA PRO A 117 3.65 45.78 -19.54
C PRO A 117 4.08 45.50 -18.09
N GLU A 118 4.15 46.54 -17.25
CA GLU A 118 4.47 46.45 -15.83
C GLU A 118 3.68 45.33 -15.14
N GLN A 119 4.38 44.23 -14.80
CA GLN A 119 3.81 43.11 -14.09
C GLN A 119 3.71 43.46 -12.60
N LYS A 120 2.53 43.90 -12.15
CA LYS A 120 2.15 43.74 -10.74
C LYS A 120 2.00 42.25 -10.46
N SER A 121 3.07 41.62 -9.97
CA SER A 121 2.99 40.26 -9.45
C SER A 121 2.13 40.24 -8.19
N SER A 122 1.02 39.51 -8.23
CA SER A 122 0.23 39.23 -7.03
C SER A 122 0.86 38.07 -6.26
N PRO A 123 1.04 38.17 -4.94
CA PRO A 123 1.79 37.20 -4.12
C PRO A 123 1.15 35.80 -4.03
N LEU A 124 -0.05 35.60 -4.58
CA LEU A 124 -0.75 34.32 -4.54
C LEU A 124 -0.12 33.23 -5.43
N PHE A 125 0.40 33.59 -6.62
CA PHE A 125 0.86 32.59 -7.60
C PHE A 125 2.19 31.91 -7.21
N THR A 126 3.11 32.64 -6.57
CA THR A 126 4.37 32.11 -6.02
C THR A 126 4.14 31.27 -4.76
N VAL A 127 3.11 31.58 -3.97
CA VAL A 127 2.75 30.79 -2.80
C VAL A 127 2.15 29.43 -3.23
N LEU A 128 1.31 29.40 -4.27
CA LEU A 128 0.71 28.17 -4.78
C LEU A 128 1.74 27.14 -5.31
N SER A 129 2.79 27.59 -6.01
CA SER A 129 3.85 26.68 -6.49
C SER A 129 4.78 26.21 -5.37
N ALA A 130 5.11 27.07 -4.40
CA ALA A 130 5.91 26.71 -3.24
C ALA A 130 5.17 25.73 -2.31
N VAL A 131 3.87 25.91 -2.10
CA VAL A 131 3.03 24.98 -1.33
C VAL A 131 2.95 23.61 -2.02
N GLY A 132 2.84 23.58 -3.35
CA GLY A 132 2.85 22.33 -4.13
C GLY A 132 4.18 21.56 -4.01
N ILE A 133 5.32 22.26 -4.09
CA ILE A 133 6.65 21.65 -3.93
C ILE A 133 6.87 21.16 -2.49
N LEU A 134 6.48 21.96 -1.49
CA LEU A 134 6.54 21.53 -0.07
C LEU A 134 5.65 20.33 0.21
N PHE A 135 4.47 20.26 -0.43
CA PHE A 135 3.60 19.09 -0.37
C PHE A 135 4.27 17.88 -1.01
N LEU A 136 4.89 18.03 -2.18
CA LEU A 136 5.61 16.94 -2.86
C LEU A 136 6.81 16.45 -2.05
N ILE A 137 7.60 17.35 -1.45
CA ILE A 137 8.71 17.00 -0.57
C ILE A 137 8.21 16.30 0.68
N LYS A 138 7.13 16.78 1.32
CA LYS A 138 6.50 16.10 2.45
C LYS A 138 5.96 14.74 2.06
N LEU A 139 5.36 14.59 0.88
CA LEU A 139 4.83 13.34 0.36
C LEU A 139 5.95 12.36 0.04
N LEU A 140 7.00 12.80 -0.63
CA LEU A 140 8.19 11.99 -0.92
C LEU A 140 8.93 11.61 0.36
N TRP A 141 9.05 12.52 1.33
CA TRP A 141 9.62 12.22 2.65
C TRP A 141 8.74 11.25 3.43
N TRP A 142 7.41 11.38 3.36
CA TRP A 142 6.45 10.46 3.96
C TRP A 142 6.52 9.07 3.30
N LEU A 143 6.58 9.00 1.97
CA LEU A 143 6.76 7.77 1.20
C LEU A 143 8.12 7.12 1.51
N PHE A 144 9.19 7.90 1.57
CA PHE A 144 10.53 7.42 1.90
C PHE A 144 10.60 6.90 3.35
N LYS A 145 10.00 7.61 4.30
CA LYS A 145 9.87 7.20 5.71
C LYS A 145 9.04 5.92 5.87
N ARG A 146 8.12 5.62 4.96
CA ARG A 146 7.28 4.40 5.00
C ARG A 146 7.85 3.23 4.19
N TYR A 147 8.53 3.47 3.07
CA TYR A 147 8.99 2.43 2.15
C TYR A 147 10.27 1.72 2.61
N ILE A 148 11.25 2.45 3.16
CA ILE A 148 12.53 1.86 3.59
C ILE A 148 12.40 0.95 4.81
N PRO A 149 11.60 1.27 5.84
CA PRO A 149 11.46 0.38 6.99
C PRO A 149 10.85 -0.97 6.62
N ILE A 150 9.89 -1.04 5.69
CA ILE A 150 9.13 -2.28 5.40
C ILE A 150 10.05 -3.44 4.98
N ARG A 151 11.08 -3.19 4.16
CA ARG A 151 12.05 -4.23 3.77
C ARG A 151 12.88 -4.71 4.96
N GLN A 152 13.25 -3.79 5.86
CA GLN A 152 13.99 -4.12 7.07
C GLN A 152 13.12 -4.91 8.06
N PHE A 153 11.87 -4.48 8.28
CA PHE A 153 10.88 -5.20 9.10
C PHE A 153 10.66 -6.62 8.59
N ARG A 154 10.48 -6.81 7.29
CA ARG A 154 10.29 -8.15 6.69
C ARG A 154 11.50 -9.06 6.92
N ARG A 155 12.71 -8.56 6.70
CA ARG A 155 13.94 -9.33 6.91
C ARG A 155 14.10 -9.74 8.38
N LEU A 156 13.85 -8.81 9.30
CA LEU A 156 13.90 -9.09 10.73
C LEU A 156 12.81 -10.09 11.16
N ASN A 157 11.58 -9.96 10.68
CA ASN A 157 10.51 -10.94 10.92
C ASN A 157 10.92 -12.33 10.41
N GLN A 158 11.49 -12.42 9.21
CA GLN A 158 11.98 -13.69 8.67
C GLN A 158 13.09 -14.30 9.54
N GLN A 159 14.05 -13.48 9.97
CA GLN A 159 15.12 -13.92 10.86
C GLN A 159 14.59 -14.39 12.23
N MET A 160 13.62 -13.68 12.79
CA MET A 160 12.94 -14.06 14.03
C MET A 160 12.30 -15.46 13.91
N TYR A 161 11.52 -15.72 12.86
CA TYR A 161 10.91 -17.03 12.65
C TYR A 161 11.95 -18.13 12.40
N GLN A 162 13.04 -17.83 11.68
CA GLN A 162 14.15 -18.78 11.48
C GLN A 162 14.82 -19.16 12.80
N LEU A 163 15.17 -18.17 13.63
CA LEU A 163 15.78 -18.42 14.94
C LEU A 163 14.86 -19.24 15.85
N HIS A 164 13.55 -18.94 15.84
CA HIS A 164 12.58 -19.73 16.58
C HIS A 164 12.52 -21.19 16.10
N ALA A 165 12.50 -21.40 14.77
CA ALA A 165 12.52 -22.74 14.18
C ALA A 165 13.81 -23.52 14.51
N GLU A 166 14.93 -22.84 14.71
CA GLU A 166 16.20 -23.41 15.20
C GLU A 166 16.20 -23.67 16.72
N GLY A 167 15.12 -23.35 17.43
CA GLY A 167 15.02 -23.47 18.89
C GLY A 167 15.73 -22.34 19.67
N LYS A 168 16.26 -21.32 18.98
CA LYS A 168 16.94 -20.16 19.58
C LYS A 168 15.92 -19.11 20.03
N VAL A 169 15.07 -19.48 20.98
CA VAL A 169 13.91 -18.67 21.41
C VAL A 169 14.33 -17.30 21.96
N ASP A 170 15.39 -17.24 22.78
CA ASP A 170 15.86 -15.97 23.36
C ASP A 170 16.31 -14.97 22.28
N ALA A 171 17.08 -15.43 21.28
CA ALA A 171 17.53 -14.58 20.17
C ALA A 171 16.35 -14.14 19.28
N ALA A 172 15.37 -15.01 19.06
CA ALA A 172 14.14 -14.63 18.37
C ALA A 172 13.35 -13.57 19.15
N LEU A 173 13.24 -13.72 20.47
CA LEU A 173 12.54 -12.78 21.35
C LEU A 173 13.18 -11.39 21.34
N GLU A 174 14.51 -11.30 21.36
CA GLU A 174 15.22 -10.01 21.22
C GLU A 174 14.84 -9.28 19.92
N ILE A 175 14.76 -10.02 18.81
CA ILE A 175 14.33 -9.45 17.52
C ILE A 175 12.86 -9.04 17.58
N ALA A 176 11.99 -9.84 18.18
CA ALA A 176 10.56 -9.53 18.30
C ALA A 176 10.31 -8.27 19.14
N LEU A 177 11.01 -8.10 20.26
CA LEU A 177 10.92 -6.89 21.09
C LEU A 177 11.46 -5.65 20.34
N THR A 178 12.58 -5.81 19.62
CA THR A 178 13.10 -4.75 18.74
C THR A 178 12.09 -4.35 17.66
N LEU A 179 11.41 -5.34 17.08
CA LEU A 179 10.37 -5.11 16.08
C LEU A 179 9.16 -4.42 16.71
N LEU A 180 8.73 -4.80 17.90
CA LEU A 180 7.63 -4.16 18.62
C LEU A 180 7.91 -2.68 18.85
N GLU A 181 9.08 -2.34 19.39
CA GLU A 181 9.48 -0.94 19.62
C GLU A 181 9.48 -0.12 18.32
N LYS A 182 10.05 -0.68 17.25
CA LYS A 182 10.02 -0.05 15.93
C LYS A 182 8.60 0.09 15.38
N ASN A 183 7.74 -0.91 15.54
CA ASN A 183 6.37 -0.81 15.05
C ASN A 183 5.59 0.30 15.77
N ARG A 184 5.74 0.42 17.10
CA ARG A 184 5.22 1.55 17.88
C ARG A 184 5.72 2.89 17.35
N GLN A 185 7.03 3.02 17.12
CA GLN A 185 7.64 4.26 16.64
C GLN A 185 7.17 4.68 15.23
N TYR A 186 7.05 3.72 14.30
CA TYR A 186 6.79 4.02 12.89
C TYR A 186 5.31 4.03 12.51
N PHE A 187 4.51 3.12 13.08
CA PHE A 187 3.10 2.95 12.75
C PHE A 187 2.17 3.46 13.85
N GLY A 188 2.68 3.66 15.07
CA GLY A 188 1.92 4.11 16.24
C GLY A 188 1.44 2.95 17.11
N ASP A 189 1.17 3.23 18.38
CA ASP A 189 0.83 2.21 19.39
C ASP A 189 -0.46 1.43 19.06
N LYS A 190 -1.44 2.08 18.42
CA LYS A 190 -2.73 1.47 18.04
C LYS A 190 -2.79 0.94 16.60
N SER A 191 -1.63 0.70 15.98
CA SER A 191 -1.55 0.22 14.60
C SER A 191 -1.76 -1.29 14.50
N ARG A 192 -2.11 -1.77 13.29
CA ARG A 192 -2.24 -3.21 13.03
C ARG A 192 -0.87 -3.90 13.17
N GLU A 193 0.16 -3.23 12.68
CA GLU A 193 1.54 -3.69 12.68
C GLU A 193 2.07 -3.82 14.12
N THR A 194 1.69 -2.91 15.02
CA THR A 194 2.00 -3.01 16.46
C THR A 194 1.29 -4.19 17.09
N ALA A 195 0.00 -4.42 16.81
CA ALA A 195 -0.72 -5.59 17.31
C ALA A 195 -0.11 -6.91 16.81
N GLU A 196 0.34 -6.96 15.54
CA GLU A 196 1.08 -8.11 15.00
C GLU A 196 2.41 -8.33 15.73
N ALA A 197 3.18 -7.27 16.00
CA ALA A 197 4.43 -7.38 16.75
C ALA A 197 4.22 -7.80 18.21
N LEU A 198 3.16 -7.34 18.87
CA LEU A 198 2.76 -7.76 20.22
C LEU A 198 2.48 -9.27 20.26
N SER A 199 1.70 -9.78 19.30
CA SER A 199 1.38 -11.21 19.19
C SER A 199 2.64 -12.06 19.02
N ASN A 200 3.60 -11.62 18.19
CA ASN A 200 4.85 -12.33 17.97
C ASN A 200 5.74 -12.35 19.22
N ALA A 201 5.87 -11.21 19.91
CA ALA A 201 6.64 -11.13 21.15
C ALA A 201 6.02 -12.00 22.26
N ALA A 202 4.70 -11.95 22.41
CA ALA A 202 3.95 -12.75 23.37
C ALA A 202 4.14 -14.26 23.11
N PHE A 203 4.00 -14.68 21.85
CA PHE A 203 4.22 -16.08 21.44
C PHE A 203 5.63 -16.57 21.79
N LEU A 204 6.65 -15.72 21.64
CA LEU A 204 8.03 -16.09 21.98
C LEU A 204 8.27 -16.13 23.49
N HIS A 205 7.56 -15.31 24.28
CA HIS A 205 7.55 -15.45 25.74
C HIS A 205 6.91 -16.79 26.16
N ASP A 206 5.78 -17.18 25.56
CA ASP A 206 5.16 -18.48 25.82
C ASP A 206 6.05 -19.65 25.39
N ALA A 207 6.70 -19.57 24.23
CA ALA A 207 7.66 -20.58 23.77
C ALA A 207 8.88 -20.71 24.70
N ARG A 208 9.19 -19.67 25.48
CA ARG A 208 10.21 -19.68 26.53
C ARG A 208 9.68 -20.23 27.87
N GLY A 209 8.37 -20.46 27.99
CA GLY A 209 7.69 -20.88 29.21
C GLY A 209 7.29 -19.73 30.13
N ASP A 210 7.34 -18.48 29.66
CA ASP A 210 7.02 -17.29 30.45
C ASP A 210 5.64 -16.71 30.08
N SER A 211 4.59 -17.44 30.46
CA SER A 211 3.20 -17.00 30.25
C SER A 211 2.84 -15.72 31.00
N ARG A 212 3.59 -15.38 32.06
CA ARG A 212 3.40 -14.15 32.84
C ARG A 212 3.85 -12.92 32.06
N ALA A 213 4.90 -13.03 31.25
CA ALA A 213 5.31 -11.98 30.33
C ALA A 213 4.45 -11.94 29.05
N ALA A 214 3.93 -13.07 28.59
CA ALA A 214 3.10 -13.14 27.39
C ALA A 214 1.70 -12.52 27.57
N GLU A 215 1.02 -12.78 28.70
CA GLU A 215 -0.35 -12.31 28.95
C GLU A 215 -0.58 -10.81 28.68
N PRO A 216 0.22 -9.87 29.23
CA PRO A 216 -0.04 -8.45 29.02
C PRO A 216 0.14 -8.05 27.56
N LEU A 217 1.04 -8.71 26.82
CA LEU A 217 1.28 -8.44 25.40
C LEU A 217 0.12 -8.93 24.53
N TYR A 218 -0.39 -10.14 24.80
CA TYR A 218 -1.59 -10.64 24.12
C TYR A 218 -2.81 -9.77 24.42
N ARG A 219 -2.99 -9.36 25.68
CA ARG A 219 -4.11 -8.50 26.09
C ARG A 219 -4.04 -7.13 25.40
N GLU A 220 -2.88 -6.47 25.39
CA GLU A 220 -2.69 -5.21 24.68
C GLU A 220 -2.98 -5.36 23.18
N GLY A 221 -2.48 -6.44 22.56
CA GLY A 221 -2.73 -6.71 21.14
C GLY A 221 -4.21 -6.95 20.84
N LEU A 222 -4.93 -7.63 21.73
CA LEU A 222 -6.37 -7.84 21.64
C LEU A 222 -7.15 -6.53 21.76
N GLU A 223 -6.77 -5.64 22.69
CA GLU A 223 -7.39 -4.32 22.85
C GLU A 223 -7.24 -3.48 21.57
N ILE A 224 -6.05 -3.44 20.98
CA ILE A 224 -5.82 -2.77 19.70
C ILE A 224 -6.67 -3.39 18.59
N ALA A 225 -6.75 -4.73 18.53
CA ALA A 225 -7.57 -5.41 17.53
C ALA A 225 -9.08 -5.12 17.69
N ARG A 226 -9.58 -5.01 18.93
CA ARG A 226 -10.97 -4.63 19.22
C ARG A 226 -11.25 -3.19 18.82
N ASP A 227 -10.41 -2.24 19.22
CA ASP A 227 -10.52 -0.82 18.86
C ASP A 227 -10.63 -0.64 17.34
N ARG A 228 -9.77 -1.35 16.59
CA ARG A 228 -9.72 -1.26 15.12
C ARG A 228 -10.91 -1.86 14.40
N ASN A 229 -11.62 -2.80 15.02
CA ASN A 229 -12.80 -3.44 14.46
C ASN A 229 -14.11 -2.89 15.06
N ALA A 230 -14.06 -1.72 15.73
CA ALA A 230 -15.20 -1.13 16.43
C ALA A 230 -15.89 -2.11 17.40
N GLY A 231 -15.11 -2.99 18.04
CA GLY A 231 -15.61 -4.03 18.92
C GLY A 231 -16.29 -5.21 18.22
N HIS A 232 -16.38 -5.23 16.88
CA HIS A 232 -16.86 -6.39 16.15
C HIS A 232 -15.78 -7.48 16.12
N GLY A 233 -16.19 -8.71 16.41
CA GLY A 233 -15.32 -9.88 16.31
C GLY A 233 -14.74 -10.03 14.90
N SER A 234 -13.43 -10.22 14.80
CA SER A 234 -12.68 -10.39 13.55
C SER A 234 -11.75 -11.59 13.67
N PRO A 235 -11.53 -12.37 12.59
CA PRO A 235 -10.58 -13.49 12.61
C PRO A 235 -9.17 -13.10 13.05
N ALA A 236 -8.79 -11.83 12.86
CA ALA A 236 -7.51 -11.29 13.33
C ALA A 236 -7.35 -11.27 14.86
N MET A 237 -8.45 -11.41 15.63
CA MET A 237 -8.44 -11.45 17.09
C MET A 237 -8.10 -12.83 17.65
N LEU A 238 -8.29 -13.91 16.88
CA LEU A 238 -8.12 -15.30 17.32
C LEU A 238 -6.70 -15.59 17.82
N LYS A 239 -5.69 -14.98 17.20
CA LYS A 239 -4.27 -15.08 17.59
C LYS A 239 -3.93 -14.45 18.95
N PHE A 240 -4.88 -13.73 19.56
CA PHE A 240 -4.78 -13.20 20.91
C PHE A 240 -5.74 -13.91 21.86
N LEU A 241 -6.97 -14.18 21.41
CA LEU A 241 -8.00 -14.84 22.23
C LEU A 241 -7.60 -16.27 22.61
N ASN A 242 -7.14 -17.09 21.65
CA ASN A 242 -6.81 -18.48 21.95
C ASN A 242 -5.63 -18.59 22.94
N PRO A 243 -4.49 -17.89 22.74
CA PRO A 243 -3.40 -17.94 23.72
C PRO A 243 -3.79 -17.38 25.10
N LEU A 244 -4.62 -16.33 25.17
CA LEU A 244 -5.13 -15.85 26.46
C LEU A 244 -5.98 -16.92 27.15
N GLY A 245 -6.85 -17.61 26.40
CA GLY A 245 -7.60 -18.76 26.89
C GLY A 245 -6.70 -19.83 27.47
N ASP A 246 -5.65 -20.22 26.74
CA ASP A 246 -4.67 -21.24 27.15
C ASP A 246 -3.86 -20.80 28.38
N ILE A 247 -3.44 -19.54 28.45
CA ILE A 247 -2.70 -18.98 29.59
C ILE A 247 -3.57 -19.03 30.85
N TYR A 248 -4.80 -18.53 30.78
CA TYR A 248 -5.71 -18.53 31.93
C TYR A 248 -6.12 -19.95 32.34
N TRP A 249 -6.27 -20.86 31.37
CA TRP A 249 -6.46 -22.28 31.64
C TRP A 249 -5.29 -22.87 32.43
N GLY A 250 -4.06 -22.63 31.98
CA GLY A 250 -2.84 -23.09 32.65
C GLY A 250 -2.65 -22.51 34.05
N TRP A 251 -3.24 -21.34 34.33
CA TRP A 251 -3.26 -20.74 35.67
C TRP A 251 -4.43 -21.22 36.55
N GLY A 252 -5.34 -22.04 36.02
CA GLY A 252 -6.54 -22.51 36.72
C GLY A 252 -7.67 -21.48 36.80
N ASP A 253 -7.58 -20.35 36.09
CA ASP A 253 -8.67 -19.37 35.97
C ASP A 253 -9.59 -19.77 34.81
N TYR A 254 -10.34 -20.85 35.04
CA TYR A 254 -11.23 -21.44 34.03
C TYR A 254 -12.37 -20.50 33.61
N GLU A 255 -12.74 -19.53 34.46
CA GLU A 255 -13.76 -18.55 34.14
C GLU A 255 -13.27 -17.59 33.04
N ARG A 256 -12.09 -16.99 33.20
CA ARG A 256 -11.50 -16.15 32.14
C ARG A 256 -11.15 -16.95 30.90
N ALA A 257 -10.65 -18.17 31.07
CA ALA A 257 -10.36 -19.05 29.94
C ALA A 257 -11.63 -19.28 29.10
N ALA A 258 -12.75 -19.65 29.74
CA ALA A 258 -14.03 -19.85 29.07
C ALA A 258 -14.53 -18.58 28.35
N GLN A 259 -14.34 -17.40 28.93
CA GLN A 259 -14.71 -16.13 28.28
C GLN A 259 -13.95 -15.92 26.96
N TYR A 260 -12.62 -16.11 26.95
CA TYR A 260 -11.80 -15.96 25.75
C TYR A 260 -12.10 -17.02 24.69
N PHE A 261 -12.25 -18.29 25.10
CA PHE A 261 -12.60 -19.36 24.18
C PHE A 261 -14.00 -19.20 23.59
N GLN A 262 -14.96 -18.68 24.37
CA GLN A 262 -16.31 -18.40 23.86
C GLN A 262 -16.29 -17.28 22.81
N GLU A 263 -15.53 -16.21 23.04
CA GLU A 263 -15.38 -15.14 22.05
C GLU A 263 -14.71 -15.64 20.76
N ALA A 264 -13.68 -16.48 20.88
CA ALA A 264 -13.02 -17.11 19.73
C ALA A 264 -13.96 -18.04 18.96
N LEU A 265 -14.72 -18.87 19.66
CA LEU A 265 -15.72 -19.76 19.08
C LEU A 265 -16.81 -18.96 18.34
N ASP A 266 -17.29 -17.86 18.92
CA ASP A 266 -18.31 -17.01 18.29
C ASP A 266 -17.80 -16.36 17.00
N ILE A 267 -16.53 -15.97 16.94
CA ILE A 267 -15.88 -15.46 15.71
C ILE A 267 -15.82 -16.56 14.65
N ASN A 268 -15.33 -17.75 15.00
CA ASN A 268 -15.24 -18.87 14.07
C ASN A 268 -16.62 -19.30 13.58
N ARG A 269 -17.62 -19.38 14.45
CA ARG A 269 -19.00 -19.73 14.10
C ARG A 269 -19.59 -18.75 13.09
N LYS A 270 -19.37 -17.44 13.27
CA LYS A 270 -19.82 -16.42 12.30
C LYS A 270 -19.15 -16.55 10.94
N GLN A 271 -17.88 -16.99 10.91
CA GLN A 271 -17.11 -17.13 9.67
C GLN A 271 -17.43 -18.43 8.91
N LEU A 272 -17.58 -19.53 9.64
CA LEU A 272 -17.65 -20.88 9.10
C LEU A 272 -19.08 -21.44 9.03
N GLY A 273 -20.00 -20.85 9.78
CA GLY A 273 -21.36 -21.32 9.96
C GLY A 273 -21.49 -22.38 11.06
N ASP A 274 -22.73 -22.64 11.46
CA ASP A 274 -23.04 -23.59 12.52
C ASP A 274 -22.69 -25.04 12.12
N GLY A 275 -22.11 -25.76 13.08
CA GLY A 275 -21.75 -27.17 12.90
C GLY A 275 -20.62 -27.42 11.90
N HIS A 276 -19.74 -26.45 11.65
CA HIS A 276 -18.49 -26.66 10.90
C HIS A 276 -17.49 -27.49 11.74
N PRO A 277 -16.71 -28.41 11.14
CA PRO A 277 -15.80 -29.29 11.89
C PRO A 277 -14.77 -28.53 12.73
N ASP A 278 -14.27 -27.38 12.28
CA ASP A 278 -13.32 -26.55 13.04
C ASP A 278 -13.90 -25.95 14.34
N LEU A 279 -15.22 -25.99 14.54
CA LEU A 279 -15.84 -25.59 15.82
C LEU A 279 -15.73 -26.69 16.88
N PHE A 280 -15.37 -27.92 16.49
CA PHE A 280 -15.26 -29.07 17.38
C PHE A 280 -14.36 -28.76 18.59
N GLN A 281 -13.13 -28.30 18.34
CA GLN A 281 -12.16 -28.04 19.40
C GLN A 281 -12.60 -26.90 20.34
N GLY A 282 -13.21 -25.85 19.79
CA GLY A 282 -13.70 -24.74 20.61
C GLY A 282 -14.84 -25.16 21.55
N HIS A 283 -15.76 -26.00 21.07
CA HIS A 283 -16.79 -26.59 21.93
C HIS A 283 -16.20 -27.55 22.97
N GLU A 284 -15.23 -28.37 22.58
CA GLU A 284 -14.60 -29.34 23.48
C GLU A 284 -13.88 -28.66 24.65
N ILE A 285 -13.08 -27.63 24.39
CA ILE A 285 -12.39 -26.85 25.43
C ILE A 285 -13.38 -26.13 26.35
N LEU A 286 -14.45 -25.54 25.80
CA LEU A 286 -15.49 -24.90 26.63
C LEU A 286 -16.23 -25.91 27.51
N ALA A 287 -16.52 -27.11 26.97
CA ALA A 287 -17.14 -28.18 27.75
C ALA A 287 -16.30 -28.56 28.96
N GLN A 288 -14.98 -28.71 28.75
CA GLN A 288 -14.03 -28.98 29.83
C GLN A 288 -13.93 -27.80 30.81
N ALA A 289 -13.89 -26.55 30.33
CA ALA A 289 -13.81 -25.35 31.18
C ALA A 289 -14.99 -25.28 32.14
N TYR A 290 -16.20 -25.47 31.62
CA TYR A 290 -17.41 -25.46 32.44
C TYR A 290 -17.49 -26.67 33.38
N GLN A 291 -16.92 -27.81 33.00
CA GLN A 291 -16.79 -28.95 33.91
C GLN A 291 -15.89 -28.62 35.11
N GLN A 292 -14.75 -27.95 34.89
CA GLN A 292 -13.87 -27.48 35.98
C GLN A 292 -14.55 -26.44 36.88
N LEU A 293 -15.43 -25.62 36.31
CA LEU A 293 -16.26 -24.65 37.06
C LEU A 293 -17.47 -25.29 37.77
N GLY A 294 -17.76 -26.57 37.51
CA GLY A 294 -18.95 -27.24 38.02
C GLY A 294 -20.27 -26.80 37.36
N ASP A 295 -20.22 -26.05 36.25
CA ASP A 295 -21.38 -25.64 35.46
C ASP A 295 -21.80 -26.78 34.51
N ILE A 296 -22.48 -27.77 35.08
CA ILE A 296 -22.89 -29.01 34.40
C ILE A 296 -23.81 -28.73 33.19
N GLU A 297 -24.64 -27.68 33.25
CA GLU A 297 -25.57 -27.38 32.17
C GLU A 297 -24.84 -26.78 30.95
N LYS A 298 -23.93 -25.83 31.14
CA LYS A 298 -23.12 -25.30 30.02
C LYS A 298 -22.14 -26.33 29.47
N SER A 299 -21.51 -27.10 30.35
CA SER A 299 -20.65 -28.22 29.93
C SER A 299 -21.41 -29.20 29.05
N GLY A 300 -22.60 -29.64 29.51
CA GLY A 300 -23.47 -30.54 28.75
C GLY A 300 -23.95 -29.96 27.41
N PHE A 301 -24.21 -28.65 27.34
CA PHE A 301 -24.53 -27.98 26.08
C PHE A 301 -23.40 -28.13 25.06
N HIS A 302 -22.16 -27.80 25.43
CA HIS A 302 -21.03 -27.88 24.53
C HIS A 302 -20.67 -29.32 24.17
N HIS A 303 -20.76 -30.27 25.11
CA HIS A 303 -20.60 -31.69 24.83
C HIS A 303 -21.58 -32.19 23.76
N ARG A 304 -22.86 -31.76 23.80
CA ARG A 304 -23.81 -32.11 22.72
C ARG A 304 -23.40 -31.52 21.37
N GLN A 305 -22.93 -30.28 21.33
CA GLN A 305 -22.42 -29.68 20.09
C GLN A 305 -21.21 -30.44 19.52
N VAL A 306 -20.31 -30.94 20.38
CA VAL A 306 -19.21 -31.82 19.97
C VAL A 306 -19.74 -33.10 19.30
N ILE A 307 -20.73 -33.77 19.90
CA ILE A 307 -21.35 -34.98 19.32
C ILE A 307 -22.03 -34.67 17.99
N GLU A 308 -22.83 -33.60 17.91
CA GLU A 308 -23.52 -33.20 16.67
C GLU A 308 -22.53 -32.94 15.53
N ILE A 309 -21.44 -32.23 15.79
CA ILE A 309 -20.38 -31.98 14.80
C ILE A 309 -19.68 -33.28 14.40
N ALA A 310 -19.33 -34.12 15.37
CA ALA A 310 -18.66 -35.39 15.11
C ALA A 310 -19.50 -36.32 14.24
N GLU A 311 -20.77 -36.48 14.55
CA GLU A 311 -21.69 -37.33 13.79
C GLU A 311 -21.90 -36.80 12.37
N LYS A 312 -22.14 -35.50 12.24
CA LYS A 312 -22.37 -34.85 10.94
C LYS A 312 -21.20 -35.03 9.98
N HIS A 313 -19.98 -34.94 10.48
CA HIS A 313 -18.75 -35.00 9.67
C HIS A 313 -18.00 -36.34 9.77
N GLN A 314 -18.59 -37.34 10.42
CA GLN A 314 -17.97 -38.64 10.68
C GLN A 314 -16.55 -38.50 11.27
N LEU A 315 -16.38 -37.61 12.25
CA LEU A 315 -15.10 -37.41 12.90
C LEU A 315 -14.82 -38.58 13.85
N GLU A 316 -13.68 -39.22 13.65
CA GLU A 316 -13.14 -40.21 14.58
C GLU A 316 -12.12 -39.50 15.47
N ASN A 317 -12.57 -39.09 16.66
CA ASN A 317 -11.74 -38.38 17.62
C ASN A 317 -11.89 -39.01 19.01
N PRO A 318 -10.78 -39.40 19.68
CA PRO A 318 -10.82 -39.93 21.05
C PRO A 318 -11.53 -39.01 22.06
N ALA A 319 -11.55 -37.69 21.84
CA ALA A 319 -12.29 -36.73 22.67
C ALA A 319 -13.82 -36.92 22.64
N ILE A 320 -14.35 -37.66 21.67
CA ILE A 320 -15.77 -38.05 21.65
C ILE A 320 -16.06 -39.02 22.81
N VAL A 321 -15.12 -39.92 23.13
CA VAL A 321 -15.27 -40.88 24.23
C VAL A 321 -15.37 -40.15 25.57
N SER A 322 -14.48 -39.17 25.82
CA SER A 322 -14.54 -38.37 27.04
C SER A 322 -15.85 -37.56 27.12
N THR A 323 -16.30 -37.01 25.99
CA THR A 323 -17.60 -36.32 25.88
C THR A 323 -18.79 -37.22 26.19
N LEU A 324 -18.82 -38.44 25.64
CA LEU A 324 -19.88 -39.41 25.92
C LEU A 324 -19.90 -39.82 27.39
N ASN A 325 -18.74 -40.05 27.99
CA ASN A 325 -18.62 -40.36 29.42
C ASN A 325 -19.08 -39.20 30.31
N ALA A 326 -18.74 -37.95 29.95
CA ALA A 326 -19.18 -36.77 30.69
C ALA A 326 -20.71 -36.60 30.64
N LEU A 327 -21.32 -36.80 29.46
CA LEU A 327 -22.77 -36.78 29.31
C LEU A 327 -23.44 -37.96 30.05
N ALA A 328 -22.83 -39.14 30.05
CA ALA A 328 -23.32 -40.28 30.80
C ALA A 328 -23.35 -40.00 32.29
N GLU A 329 -22.29 -39.39 32.83
CA GLU A 329 -22.22 -38.98 34.23
C GLU A 329 -23.27 -37.92 34.56
N GLN A 330 -23.48 -36.94 33.68
CA GLN A 330 -24.53 -35.95 33.84
C GLN A 330 -25.93 -36.61 33.93
N GLN A 331 -26.23 -37.59 33.06
CA GLN A 331 -27.50 -38.31 33.11
C GLN A 331 -27.64 -39.16 34.38
N ARG A 332 -26.55 -39.78 34.82
CA ARG A 332 -26.50 -40.53 36.08
C ARG A 332 -26.85 -39.63 37.27
N LEU A 333 -26.29 -38.42 37.32
CA LEU A 333 -26.56 -37.43 38.36
C LEU A 333 -28.01 -36.92 38.32
N LYS A 334 -28.64 -36.89 37.14
CA LYS A 334 -30.07 -36.59 36.97
C LYS A 334 -30.99 -37.77 37.32
N GLY A 335 -30.43 -38.95 37.60
CA GLY A 335 -31.17 -40.18 37.88
C GLY A 335 -31.64 -40.94 36.63
N ASP A 336 -31.26 -40.49 35.43
CA ASP A 336 -31.56 -41.20 34.18
C ASP A 336 -30.45 -42.23 33.89
N TYR A 337 -30.50 -43.34 34.64
CA TYR A 337 -29.56 -44.44 34.50
C TYR A 337 -29.64 -45.13 33.13
N THR A 338 -30.81 -45.08 32.46
CA THR A 338 -31.01 -45.69 31.15
C THR A 338 -30.22 -44.94 30.08
N GLN A 339 -30.35 -43.61 30.02
CA GLN A 339 -29.56 -42.80 29.09
C GLN A 339 -28.07 -42.82 29.44
N SER A 340 -27.74 -42.79 30.74
CA SER A 340 -26.35 -42.91 31.20
C SER A 340 -25.68 -44.19 30.71
N LEU A 341 -26.36 -45.33 30.85
CA LEU A 341 -25.85 -46.62 30.39
C LEU A 341 -25.71 -46.65 28.86
N ALA A 342 -26.69 -46.12 28.12
CA ALA A 342 -26.63 -46.07 26.65
C ALA A 342 -25.42 -45.26 26.15
N LEU A 343 -25.15 -44.09 26.76
CA LEU A 343 -24.00 -43.26 26.42
C LEU A 343 -22.67 -43.95 26.77
N SER A 344 -22.60 -44.62 27.92
CA SER A 344 -21.40 -45.35 28.36
C SER A 344 -21.09 -46.53 27.43
N LEU A 345 -22.11 -47.29 27.02
CA LEU A 345 -21.95 -48.39 26.07
C LEU A 345 -21.48 -47.90 24.70
N ARG A 346 -22.00 -46.77 24.24
CA ARG A 346 -21.55 -46.14 22.99
C ARG A 346 -20.07 -45.72 23.06
N ALA A 347 -19.64 -45.15 24.20
CA ALA A 347 -18.23 -44.83 24.42
C ALA A 347 -17.34 -46.08 24.40
N LEU A 348 -17.79 -47.17 25.04
CA LEU A 348 -17.08 -48.45 25.03
C LEU A 348 -16.93 -49.02 23.62
N GLU A 349 -18.01 -49.05 22.84
CA GLU A 349 -18.00 -49.53 21.45
C GLU A 349 -17.01 -48.73 20.57
N MET A 350 -16.88 -47.42 20.80
CA MET A 350 -15.88 -46.60 20.09
C MET A 350 -14.44 -46.99 20.44
N ILE A 351 -14.17 -47.24 21.73
CA ILE A 351 -12.85 -47.70 22.20
C ILE A 351 -12.53 -49.07 21.57
N GLU A 352 -13.47 -50.00 21.65
CA GLU A 352 -13.29 -51.37 21.15
C GLU A 352 -12.94 -51.38 19.67
N ARG A 353 -13.68 -50.63 18.83
CA ARG A 353 -13.39 -50.49 17.40
C ARG A 353 -11.97 -50.00 17.14
N HIS A 354 -11.54 -48.92 17.79
CA HIS A 354 -10.18 -48.39 17.61
C HIS A 354 -9.11 -49.40 18.04
N THR A 355 -9.27 -50.05 19.20
CA THR A 355 -8.28 -51.03 19.69
C THR A 355 -8.19 -52.30 18.83
N SER A 356 -9.28 -52.68 18.15
CA SER A 356 -9.29 -53.83 17.25
C SER A 356 -8.65 -53.56 15.89
N GLU A 357 -8.57 -52.29 15.46
CA GLU A 357 -7.94 -51.89 14.19
C GLU A 357 -6.41 -51.69 14.34
N ASP A 358 -5.93 -51.30 15.53
CA ASP A 358 -4.50 -51.08 15.82
C ASP A 358 -3.70 -52.36 16.14
N HIS A 359 -4.37 -53.52 16.28
CA HIS A 359 -3.73 -54.80 16.55
C HIS A 359 -4.28 -55.93 15.65
N PRO A 360 -3.79 -56.06 14.39
CA PRO A 360 -4.01 -57.26 13.57
C PRO A 360 -3.14 -58.46 13.99
#